data_AF-A0A3M1KSQ2-F1
#
_entry.id   AF-A0A3M1KSQ2-F1
#
_cell.length_a   1.000
_cell.length_b   1.000
_cell.length_c   1.000
_cell.angle_alpha   90.00
_cell.angle_beta   90.00
_cell.angle_gamma   90.00
#
_symmetry.space_group_name_H-M   'P 1'
#
loop_
_entity.id
_entity.type
_entity.pdbx_description
1 polymer ?
#
loop_
_entity_poly.entity_id
_entity_poly.type
_entity_poly.pdbx_seq_one_letter_code
_entity_poly.pdbx_strand_id
1 'polypeptide(L)'
;MKNNKVVLAYSGGLDTSFCIAYLTREKGLEVHALTVNTGSFRPEEVAELEARALELGAASFHCAEATETYYDQCLRYLLFGNVLRNQTYPLSV
;
A
#
# COMPACT_ATOMS: atom_id res chain seq x y z
N MET A 1 22.97 -7.01 -14.01
CA MET A 1 21.57 -7.20 -13.60
C MET A 1 20.80 -5.94 -13.93
N LYS A 2 19.92 -5.93 -14.94
CA LYS A 2 19.01 -4.80 -15.18
C LYS A 2 17.58 -5.29 -14.99
N ASN A 3 17.23 -5.61 -13.75
CA ASN A 3 15.81 -5.72 -13.39
C ASN A 3 15.30 -4.30 -13.23
N ASN A 4 14.80 -3.72 -14.33
CA ASN A 4 14.14 -2.41 -14.35
C ASN A 4 12.73 -2.45 -13.71
N LYS A 5 12.44 -3.45 -12.87
CA LYS A 5 11.12 -3.64 -12.25
C LYS A 5 11.15 -3.20 -10.81
N VAL A 6 10.10 -2.50 -10.39
CA VAL A 6 9.92 -2.08 -8.99
C VAL A 6 8.49 -2.37 -8.55
N VAL A 7 8.33 -2.82 -7.31
CA VAL A 7 7.03 -2.86 -6.65
C VAL A 7 6.92 -1.61 -5.78
N LEU A 8 5.87 -0.82 -6.00
CA LEU A 8 5.62 0.40 -5.25
C LEU A 8 4.45 0.17 -4.28
N ALA A 9 4.69 0.35 -3.00
CA ALA A 9 3.59 0.49 -2.03
C ALA A 9 2.80 1.76 -2.36
N TYR A 10 1.56 1.57 -2.81
CA TYR A 10 0.71 2.62 -3.37
C TYR A 10 -0.50 2.84 -2.46
N SER A 11 -0.69 4.08 -2.01
CA SER A 11 -1.81 4.44 -1.12
C SER A 11 -2.91 5.26 -1.81
N GLY A 12 -2.71 5.62 -3.08
CA GLY A 12 -3.60 6.56 -3.78
C GLY A 12 -3.27 8.03 -3.54
N GLY A 13 -2.46 8.34 -2.53
CA GLY A 13 -2.07 9.72 -2.21
C GLY A 13 -1.25 10.37 -3.33
N LEU A 14 -1.18 11.71 -3.28
CA LEU A 14 -0.44 12.53 -4.25
C LEU A 14 0.99 12.05 -4.45
N ASP A 15 1.72 11.82 -3.35
CA ASP A 15 3.14 11.46 -3.39
C ASP A 15 3.37 10.10 -4.06
N THR A 16 2.60 9.08 -3.68
CA THR A 16 2.72 7.75 -4.28
C THR A 16 2.26 7.72 -5.73
N SER A 17 1.27 8.55 -6.09
CA SER A 17 0.83 8.76 -7.47
C SER A 17 1.92 9.43 -8.33
N PHE A 18 2.58 10.45 -7.78
CA PHE A 18 3.72 11.09 -8.43
C PHE A 18 4.87 10.08 -8.63
N CYS A 19 5.16 9.24 -7.65
CA CYS A 19 6.18 8.19 -7.77
C CYS A 19 5.93 7.24 -8.94
N ILE A 20 4.67 6.83 -9.20
CA ILE A 20 4.35 5.99 -10.37
C ILE A 20 4.78 6.71 -11.65
N ALA A 21 4.33 7.95 -11.85
CA ALA A 21 4.63 8.72 -13.06
C ALA A 21 6.14 9.01 -13.21
N TYR A 22 6.82 9.36 -12.12
CA TYR A 22 8.24 9.66 -12.13
C TYR A 22 9.09 8.42 -12.44
N LEU A 23 8.83 7.30 -11.75
CA LEU A 23 9.61 6.07 -11.93
C LEU A 23 9.38 5.46 -13.33
N THR A 24 8.18 5.58 -13.86
CA THR A 24 7.86 5.09 -15.21
C THR A 24 8.43 5.99 -16.29
N ARG A 25 8.09 7.28 -16.28
CA ARG A 25 8.37 8.21 -17.38
C ARG A 25 9.80 8.74 -17.36
N GLU A 26 10.31 9.09 -16.19
CA GLU A 26 11.63 9.71 -16.05
C GLU A 26 12.75 8.68 -15.80
N LYS A 27 12.43 7.58 -15.11
CA LYS A 27 13.41 6.52 -14.79
C LYS A 27 13.34 5.30 -15.70
N GLY A 28 12.32 5.18 -16.53
CA GLY A 28 12.16 4.05 -17.44
C GLY A 28 12.03 2.70 -16.71
N LEU A 29 11.45 2.71 -15.51
CA LEU A 29 11.20 1.53 -14.71
C LEU A 29 9.78 1.00 -14.96
N GLU A 30 9.65 -0.32 -14.97
CA GLU A 30 8.37 -1.03 -14.95
C GLU A 30 7.87 -1.07 -13.50
N VAL A 31 6.88 -0.22 -13.19
CA VAL A 31 6.32 -0.09 -11.84
C VAL A 31 5.11 -1.00 -11.69
N HIS A 32 5.11 -1.86 -10.68
CA HIS A 32 3.94 -2.62 -10.23
C HIS A 32 3.42 -2.01 -8.92
N ALA A 33 2.22 -1.45 -8.93
CA ALA A 33 1.62 -0.84 -7.75
C ALA A 33 0.97 -1.91 -6.85
N LEU A 34 1.21 -1.82 -5.55
CA LEU A 34 0.63 -2.71 -4.54
C LEU A 34 0.00 -1.88 -3.43
N THR A 35 -1.31 -2.05 -3.23
CA THR A 35 -2.03 -1.57 -2.05
C THR A 35 -2.27 -2.76 -1.13
N VAL A 36 -2.21 -2.55 0.19
CA VAL A 36 -2.57 -3.56 1.19
C VAL A 36 -3.80 -3.07 1.94
N ASN A 37 -4.91 -3.78 1.80
CA ASN A 37 -6.12 -3.49 2.55
C ASN A 37 -6.02 -4.10 3.95
N THR A 38 -5.95 -3.24 4.96
CA THR A 38 -5.97 -3.63 6.38
C THR A 38 -7.33 -3.35 7.03
N GLY A 39 -8.38 -3.17 6.24
CA GLY A 39 -9.75 -2.90 6.69
C GLY A 39 -10.24 -1.46 6.41
N SER A 40 -9.56 -0.71 5.55
CA SER A 40 -9.85 0.72 5.30
C SER A 40 -10.48 1.02 3.95
N PHE A 41 -10.46 0.07 3.00
CA PHE A 41 -10.93 0.32 1.64
C PHE A 41 -12.24 -0.41 1.35
N ARG A 42 -13.15 0.29 0.68
CA ARG A 42 -14.32 -0.30 0.01
C ARG A 42 -13.95 -0.78 -1.38
N PRO A 43 -14.68 -1.75 -1.96
CA PRO A 43 -14.38 -2.26 -3.30
C PRO A 43 -14.34 -1.19 -4.39
N GLU A 44 -15.19 -0.16 -4.29
CA GLU A 44 -15.22 0.93 -5.27
C GLU A 44 -13.95 1.78 -5.22
N GLU A 45 -13.42 2.02 -4.02
CA GLU A 45 -12.19 2.79 -3.81
C GLU A 45 -10.98 2.02 -4.33
N VAL A 46 -10.96 0.69 -4.21
CA VAL A 46 -9.91 -0.15 -4.81
C VAL A 46 -9.93 -0.06 -6.33
N ALA A 47 -11.11 -0.04 -6.95
CA ALA A 47 -11.24 0.13 -8.40
C ALA A 47 -10.76 1.51 -8.88
N GLU A 48 -11.04 2.57 -8.11
CA GLU A 48 -10.53 3.92 -8.38
C GLU A 48 -9.00 3.99 -8.28
N LEU A 49 -8.41 3.34 -7.26
CA LEU A 49 -6.95 3.23 -7.11
C LEU A 49 -6.29 2.50 -8.28
N GLU A 50 -6.89 1.39 -8.72
CA GLU A 50 -6.41 0.64 -9.88
C GLU A 50 -6.41 1.50 -11.14
N ALA A 51 -7.55 2.11 -11.45
CA ALA A 51 -7.70 2.97 -12.62
C ALA A 51 -6.66 4.10 -12.61
N ARG A 52 -6.46 4.73 -11.46
CA ARG A 52 -5.50 5.82 -11.30
C ARG A 52 -4.05 5.36 -11.45
N ALA A 53 -3.67 4.23 -10.85
CA ALA A 53 -2.32 3.69 -10.95
C ALA A 53 -1.95 3.36 -12.41
N LEU A 54 -2.87 2.73 -13.14
CA LEU A 54 -2.68 2.39 -14.55
C LEU A 54 -2.60 3.65 -15.43
N GLU A 55 -3.47 4.64 -15.21
CA GLU A 55 -3.42 5.94 -15.90
C GLU A 55 -2.05 6.63 -15.74
N LEU A 56 -1.44 6.51 -14.55
CA LEU A 56 -0.15 7.13 -14.24
C LEU A 56 1.04 6.39 -14.83
N GLY A 57 0.86 5.14 -15.27
CA GLY A 57 1.87 4.35 -15.98
C GLY A 57 2.30 3.05 -15.29
N ALA A 58 1.62 2.62 -14.22
CA ALA A 58 1.92 1.32 -13.61
C ALA A 58 1.66 0.18 -14.61
N ALA A 59 2.55 -0.80 -14.63
CA ALA A 59 2.43 -2.00 -15.46
C ALA A 59 1.39 -3.00 -14.92
N SER A 60 1.17 -2.99 -13.60
CA SER A 60 0.06 -3.69 -12.96
C SER A 60 -0.30 -3.02 -11.63
N PHE A 61 -1.51 -3.31 -11.16
CA PHE A 61 -1.96 -2.97 -9.83
C PHE A 61 -2.45 -4.25 -9.12
N HIS A 62 -2.21 -4.33 -7.82
CA HIS A 62 -2.81 -5.36 -6.97
C HIS A 62 -3.21 -4.75 -5.63
N CYS A 63 -4.38 -5.13 -5.14
CA CYS A 63 -4.79 -4.85 -3.76
C CYS A 63 -4.79 -6.17 -2.98
N ALA A 64 -3.85 -6.31 -2.05
CA ALA A 64 -3.75 -7.48 -1.19
C ALA A 64 -4.67 -7.33 0.02
N GLU A 65 -5.58 -8.29 0.23
CA GLU A 65 -6.42 -8.32 1.43
C GLU A 65 -5.61 -8.87 2.62
N ALA A 66 -5.51 -8.07 3.68
CA ALA A 66 -4.69 -8.39 4.84
C ALA A 66 -5.41 -8.11 6.17
N THR A 67 -6.72 -7.85 6.19
CA THR A 67 -7.46 -7.54 7.42
C THR A 67 -7.31 -8.64 8.49
N GLU A 68 -7.53 -9.90 8.12
CA GLU A 68 -7.38 -11.05 9.05
C GLU A 68 -5.93 -11.26 9.46
N THR A 69 -5.01 -11.24 8.48
CA THR A 69 -3.57 -11.45 8.75
C THR A 69 -3.01 -10.35 9.65
N TYR A 70 -3.44 -9.10 9.46
CA TYR A 70 -3.03 -7.98 10.29
C TYR A 70 -3.53 -8.12 11.73
N TYR A 71 -4.75 -8.61 11.93
CA TYR A 71 -5.25 -8.94 13.27
C TYR A 71 -4.44 -10.07 13.92
N ASP A 72 -4.27 -11.18 13.21
CA ASP A 72 -3.67 -12.41 13.72
C ASP A 72 -2.17 -12.30 13.98
N GLN A 73 -1.46 -11.45 13.23
CA GLN A 73 -0.01 -11.34 13.34
C GLN A 73 0.44 -10.06 14.04
N CYS A 74 -0.39 -9.01 14.09
CA CYS A 74 -0.02 -7.73 14.69
C CYS A 74 -0.97 -7.33 15.83
N LEU A 75 -2.24 -7.04 15.52
CA LEU A 75 -3.14 -6.36 16.46
C LEU A 75 -3.44 -7.19 17.72
N ARG A 76 -3.65 -8.50 17.60
CA ARG A 76 -3.97 -9.34 18.77
C ARG A 76 -2.88 -9.31 19.84
N TYR A 77 -1.61 -9.17 19.45
CA TYR A 77 -0.49 -9.12 20.39
C TYR A 77 -0.37 -7.76 21.06
N LEU A 78 -0.69 -6.67 20.35
CA LEU A 78 -0.79 -5.34 20.94
C LEU A 78 -1.91 -5.29 22.00
N LEU A 79 -3.04 -5.93 21.71
CA LEU A 79 -4.16 -6.08 22.64
C LEU A 79 -3.79 -6.94 23.85
N PHE A 80 -3.29 -8.16 23.66
CA PHE A 80 -2.92 -9.06 24.76
C PHE A 80 -1.80 -8.49 25.64
N GLY A 81 -0.89 -7.73 25.06
CA GLY A 81 0.18 -7.05 25.79
C GLY A 81 -0.25 -5.76 26.50
N ASN A 82 -1.49 -5.30 26.33
CA ASN A 82 -1.93 -3.96 26.73
C ASN A 82 -0.91 -2.88 26.32
N VAL A 83 -0.41 -2.97 25.08
CA VAL A 83 0.75 -2.19 24.63
C VAL A 83 0.37 -0.73 24.49
N LEU A 84 1.09 0.15 25.22
CA LEU A 84 0.93 1.60 25.15
C LEU A 84 2.30 2.28 25.08
N ARG A 85 2.59 2.92 23.95
CA ARG A 85 3.73 3.84 23.84
C ARG A 85 3.50 5.03 24.75
N ASN A 86 4.46 5.28 25.63
CA ASN A 86 4.41 6.34 26.63
C ASN A 86 3.14 6.29 27.51
N GLN A 87 2.60 5.09 27.76
CA GLN A 87 1.36 4.89 28.55
C GLN A 87 0.10 5.53 27.96
N THR A 88 0.12 5.94 26.69
CA THR A 88 -0.99 6.69 26.08
C THR A 88 -1.42 6.13 24.73
N TYR A 89 -0.46 5.71 23.89
CA TYR A 89 -0.75 5.44 22.48
C TYR A 89 -0.62 3.95 22.14
N PRO A 90 -1.66 3.29 21.60
CA PRO A 90 -1.69 1.84 21.38
C PRO A 90 -0.90 1.37 20.15
N LEU A 91 0.09 2.14 19.69
CA LEU A 91 0.88 1.84 18.48
C LEU A 91 0.03 1.58 17.25
N SER A 92 -1.08 2.32 17.12
CA SER A 92 -1.78 2.39 15.84
C SER A 92 -0.81 2.87 14.76
N VAL A 93 -1.04 2.45 13.52
CA VAL A 93 -0.52 3.17 12.35
C VAL A 93 -1.30 4.46 12.14
#